data_AF-A0A972AFV3-F1
#
_entry.id   AF-A0A972AFV3-F1
#
_cell.length_a   1.000
_cell.length_b   1.000
_cell.length_c   1.000
_cell.angle_alpha   90.00
_cell.angle_beta   90.00
_cell.angle_gamma   90.00
#
_symmetry.space_group_name_H-M   'P 1'
#
loop_
_entity.id
_entity.type
_entity.pdbx_description
1 polymer ?
#
loop_
_entity_poly.entity_id
_entity_poly.type
_entity_poly.pdbx_seq_one_letter_code
_entity_poly.pdbx_strand_id
1 'polypeptide(L)'
;MRIQSTAPDRKTLVKALAELLGEEAVYCGPPSFAYTIGGVTVDREGQVILPEGMDPGGIRSFLVSKGWLEAEPVVEPDQMTISVPVDGLSVQTLRNLILMLYSKQYLL
;
A
#
# COMPACT_ATOMS: atom_id res chain seq x y z
N MET A 1 3.54 11.88 -2.31
CA MET A 1 3.87 11.01 -1.16
C MET A 1 5.36 10.68 -1.14
N ARG A 2 5.97 10.31 -0.01
CA ARG A 2 7.37 9.88 0.09
C ARG A 2 7.48 8.51 0.76
N ILE A 3 8.33 7.63 0.23
CA ILE A 3 8.61 6.29 0.77
C ILE A 3 10.12 6.18 0.99
N GLN A 4 10.52 5.86 2.22
CA GLN A 4 11.91 5.55 2.51
C GLN A 4 12.17 4.08 2.17
N SER A 5 13.10 3.83 1.25
CA SER A 5 13.51 2.46 0.90
C SER A 5 14.79 2.08 1.62
N THR A 6 14.92 0.81 2.01
CA THR A 6 16.13 0.18 2.56
C THR A 6 16.93 -0.59 1.50
N ALA A 7 16.75 -0.25 0.22
CA ALA A 7 17.51 -0.85 -0.86
C ALA A 7 19.03 -0.67 -0.67
N PRO A 8 19.86 -1.68 -1.01
CA PRO A 8 21.31 -1.64 -0.78
C PRO A 8 22.01 -0.57 -1.62
N ASP A 9 21.51 -0.31 -2.83
CA ASP A 9 22.07 0.66 -3.77
C ASP A 9 20.96 1.45 -4.47
N ARG A 10 21.13 2.77 -4.55
CA ARG A 10 20.22 3.67 -5.29
C ARG A 10 20.05 3.26 -6.76
N LYS A 11 21.13 2.82 -7.41
CA LYS A 11 21.07 2.37 -8.82
C LYS A 11 20.21 1.13 -8.98
N THR A 12 20.31 0.19 -8.03
CA THR A 12 19.51 -1.04 -8.02
C THR A 12 18.04 -0.72 -7.81
N LEU A 13 17.72 0.23 -6.91
CA LEU A 13 16.37 0.75 -6.72
C LEU A 13 15.80 1.37 -8.00
N VAL A 14 16.56 2.26 -8.64
CA VAL A 14 16.16 2.93 -9.89
C VAL A 14 15.91 1.94 -11.02
N LYS A 15 16.79 0.94 -11.18
CA LYS A 15 16.62 -0.11 -12.20
C LYS A 15 15.37 -0.95 -11.96
N ALA A 16 15.16 -1.36 -10.71
CA ALA A 16 14.01 -2.18 -10.34
C ALA A 16 12.69 -1.43 -10.51
N LEU A 17 12.65 -0.13 -10.21
CA LEU A 17 11.48 0.72 -10.44
C LEU A 17 11.23 0.98 -11.93
N ALA A 18 12.30 1.13 -12.73
CA ALA A 18 12.19 1.23 -14.19
C ALA A 18 11.60 -0.05 -14.80
N GLU A 19 12.04 -1.23 -14.34
CA GLU A 19 11.47 -2.52 -14.75
C GLU A 19 10.01 -2.69 -14.31
N LEU A 20 9.65 -2.24 -13.10
CA LEU A 20 8.28 -2.31 -12.59
C LEU A 20 7.31 -1.44 -13.40
N LEU A 21 7.71 -0.20 -13.68
CA LEU A 21 6.88 0.78 -14.38
C LEU A 21 6.93 0.61 -15.90
N GLY A 22 7.91 -0.13 -16.42
CA GLY A 22 8.15 -0.28 -17.86
C GLY A 22 8.66 1.01 -18.51
N GLU A 23 9.22 1.93 -17.72
CA GLU A 23 9.68 3.24 -18.17
C GLU A 23 11.16 3.43 -17.89
N GLU A 24 11.85 4.18 -18.76
CA GLU A 24 13.28 4.45 -18.58
C GLU A 24 13.53 5.47 -17.46
N ALA A 25 14.61 5.24 -16.70
CA ALA A 25 15.04 6.17 -15.67
C ALA A 25 15.86 7.33 -16.27
N VAL A 26 15.38 8.56 -16.08
CA VAL A 26 16.05 9.78 -16.52
C VAL A 26 16.79 10.43 -15.35
N TYR A 27 18.07 10.72 -15.51
CA TYR A 27 18.87 11.41 -14.49
C TYR A 27 18.72 12.94 -14.61
N CYS A 28 18.28 13.59 -13.53
CA CYS A 28 17.93 15.01 -13.53
C CYS A 28 19.13 15.96 -13.31
N GLY A 29 20.31 15.44 -12.96
CA GLY A 29 21.50 16.27 -12.74
C GLY A 29 21.43 17.19 -11.51
N PRO A 30 22.38 18.12 -11.35
CA PRO A 30 22.42 19.06 -10.23
C PRO A 30 21.28 20.08 -10.27
N PRO A 31 20.80 20.61 -9.12
CA PRO A 31 21.26 20.34 -7.76
C PRO A 31 20.58 19.12 -7.10
N SER A 32 19.59 18.49 -7.75
CA SER A 32 18.79 17.43 -7.14
C SER A 32 19.47 16.05 -7.16
N PHE A 33 20.30 15.77 -8.17
CA PHE A 33 20.95 14.46 -8.40
C PHE A 33 19.95 13.27 -8.37
N ALA A 34 18.69 13.54 -8.70
CA ALA A 34 17.58 12.61 -8.66
C ALA A 34 17.40 11.86 -9.99
N TYR A 35 16.65 10.76 -9.95
CA TYR A 35 16.17 10.05 -11.12
C TYR A 35 14.65 10.16 -11.23
N THR A 36 14.12 10.30 -12.43
CA THR A 36 12.68 10.27 -12.69
C THR A 36 12.32 9.08 -13.57
N ILE A 37 11.26 8.36 -13.21
CA ILE A 37 10.77 7.12 -13.84
C ILE A 37 9.23 7.23 -13.88
N GLY A 38 8.62 7.47 -15.04
CA GLY A 38 7.14 7.52 -15.15
C GLY A 38 6.40 8.42 -14.18
N GLY A 39 7.03 9.53 -13.79
CA GLY A 39 6.50 10.48 -12.81
C GLY A 39 6.93 10.20 -11.36
N VAL A 40 7.50 9.04 -11.05
CA VAL A 40 8.12 8.74 -9.76
C VAL A 40 9.54 9.30 -9.75
N THR A 41 9.93 9.95 -8.67
CA THR A 41 11.28 10.51 -8.50
C THR A 41 12.03 9.79 -7.39
N VAL A 42 13.26 9.36 -7.63
CA VAL A 42 14.17 8.79 -6.63
C VAL A 42 15.26 9.80 -6.31
N ASP A 43 15.35 10.23 -5.05
CA ASP A 43 16.33 11.24 -4.61
C ASP A 43 17.75 10.67 -4.47
N ARG A 44 18.67 11.50 -3.95
CA ARG A 44 20.06 11.08 -3.80
C ARG A 44 20.26 10.02 -2.71
N GLU A 45 19.44 10.07 -1.68
CA GLU A 45 19.44 9.23 -0.49
C GLU A 45 18.64 7.93 -0.69
N GLY A 46 18.00 7.75 -1.84
CA GLY A 46 17.20 6.56 -2.17
C GLY A 46 15.73 6.65 -1.72
N GLN A 47 15.24 7.86 -1.43
CA GLN A 47 13.84 8.11 -1.15
C GLN A 47 13.02 8.13 -2.45
N VAL A 48 11.90 7.42 -2.45
CA VAL A 48 10.97 7.37 -3.58
C VAL A 48 9.86 8.40 -3.35
N ILE A 49 9.75 9.37 -4.24
CA ILE A 49 8.80 10.47 -4.22
C ILE A 49 7.77 10.22 -5.32
N LEU A 50 6.51 10.06 -4.93
CA LEU A 50 5.39 9.86 -5.84
C LEU A 50 4.59 11.18 -5.99
N PRO A 51 4.12 11.52 -7.20
CA PRO A 51 3.27 12.68 -7.44
C PRO A 51 1.89 12.49 -6.80
N GLU A 52 1.17 13.59 -6.55
CA GLU A 52 -0.19 13.53 -6.04
C GLU A 52 -1.13 12.94 -7.09
N GLY A 53 -1.87 11.88 -6.72
CA GLY A 53 -2.78 11.15 -7.61
C GLY A 53 -2.25 9.80 -8.13
N MET A 54 -0.99 9.45 -7.87
CA MET A 54 -0.47 8.10 -8.14
C MET A 54 -0.73 7.17 -6.95
N ASP A 55 -1.26 5.97 -7.21
CA ASP A 55 -1.48 4.95 -6.19
C ASP A 55 -0.13 4.40 -5.68
N PRO A 56 0.20 4.60 -4.39
CA PRO A 56 1.44 4.08 -3.83
C PRO A 56 1.41 2.57 -3.56
N GLY A 57 0.23 1.92 -3.60
CA GLY A 57 0.06 0.51 -3.26
C GLY A 57 0.98 -0.38 -4.08
N GLY A 58 0.99 -0.23 -5.40
CA GLY A 58 1.83 -1.03 -6.30
C GLY A 58 3.33 -0.92 -6.01
N ILE A 59 3.83 0.30 -5.76
CA ILE A 59 5.25 0.53 -5.43
C ILE A 59 5.58 -0.04 -4.05
N ARG A 60 4.72 0.17 -3.05
CA ARG A 60 4.93 -0.39 -1.71
C ARG A 60 4.99 -1.91 -1.73
N SER A 61 4.01 -2.57 -2.36
CA SER A 61 3.98 -4.02 -2.50
C SER A 61 5.22 -4.56 -3.22
N PHE A 62 5.69 -3.86 -4.26
CA PHE A 62 6.92 -4.22 -4.94
C PHE A 62 8.15 -4.10 -4.02
N LEU A 63 8.30 -2.99 -3.30
CA LEU A 63 9.44 -2.79 -2.40
C LEU A 63 9.43 -3.80 -1.25
N VAL A 64 8.26 -4.15 -0.71
CA VAL A 64 8.09 -5.22 0.29
C VAL A 64 8.50 -6.58 -0.30
N SER A 65 8.09 -6.89 -1.54
CA SER A 65 8.46 -8.16 -2.19
C SER A 65 9.98 -8.32 -2.40
N LYS A 66 10.69 -7.20 -2.55
CA LYS A 66 12.15 -7.15 -2.66
C LYS A 66 12.86 -7.09 -1.30
N GLY A 67 12.13 -6.93 -0.20
CA GLY A 67 12.67 -6.74 1.15
C GLY A 67 13.30 -5.36 1.37
N TRP A 68 12.94 -4.36 0.56
CA TRP A 68 13.46 -2.98 0.65
C TRP A 68 12.48 -2.00 1.31
N LEU A 69 11.43 -2.54 1.90
CA LEU A 69 10.48 -1.86 2.74
C LEU A 69 9.94 -2.90 3.71
N GLU A 70 9.90 -2.58 5.00
CA GLU A 70 9.17 -3.43 5.94
C GLU A 70 7.68 -3.35 5.58
N ALA A 71 7.02 -4.52 5.51
CA ALA A 71 5.58 -4.52 5.37
C ALA A 71 5.01 -3.74 6.56
N GLU A 72 4.19 -2.72 6.30
CA GLU A 72 3.36 -2.18 7.37
C GLU A 72 2.64 -3.36 8.00
N PRO A 73 2.59 -3.44 9.35
CA PRO A 73 1.86 -4.51 10.00
C PRO A 73 0.46 -4.49 9.38
N VAL A 74 0.05 -5.62 8.80
CA VAL A 74 -1.33 -5.79 8.38
C VAL A 74 -2.12 -5.55 9.66
N VAL A 75 -2.71 -4.36 9.77
CA VAL A 75 -3.72 -4.11 10.78
C VAL A 75 -4.85 -4.99 10.30
N GLU A 76 -4.87 -6.24 10.79
CA GLU A 76 -6.05 -7.06 10.65
C GLU A 76 -7.18 -6.16 11.16
N PRO A 77 -8.19 -5.85 10.31
CA PRO A 77 -9.34 -5.13 10.83
C PRO A 77 -9.81 -5.92 12.06
N ASP A 78 -10.26 -5.25 13.11
CA ASP A 78 -10.72 -5.93 14.32
C ASP A 78 -11.94 -6.81 13.92
N GLN A 79 -11.67 -8.07 13.55
CA GLN A 79 -12.65 -8.94 12.91
C GLN A 79 -13.44 -9.65 14.00
N MET A 80 -14.69 -9.23 14.17
CA MET A 80 -15.63 -9.92 15.06
C MET A 80 -16.31 -11.07 14.30
N THR A 81 -15.99 -12.32 14.67
CA THR A 81 -16.65 -13.52 14.14
C THR A 81 -17.88 -13.87 14.98
N ILE A 82 -19.06 -13.92 14.36
CA ILE A 82 -20.32 -14.32 15.01
C ILE A 82 -20.77 -15.67 14.43
N SER A 83 -20.79 -16.71 15.28
CA SER A 83 -21.33 -18.02 14.91
C SER A 83 -22.76 -18.17 15.40
N VAL A 84 -23.68 -18.54 14.51
CA VAL A 84 -25.09 -18.78 14.82
C VAL A 84 -25.54 -20.11 14.23
N PRO A 85 -26.35 -20.90 14.95
CA PRO A 85 -26.90 -22.16 14.43
C PRO A 85 -27.85 -21.87 13.26
N VAL A 86 -27.77 -22.70 12.22
CA VAL A 86 -28.63 -22.53 11.02
C VAL A 86 -30.11 -22.84 11.30
N ASP A 87 -30.39 -23.69 12.30
CA ASP A 87 -31.75 -24.03 12.70
C ASP A 87 -32.50 -22.82 13.27
N GLY A 88 -33.64 -22.49 12.67
CA GLY A 88 -34.47 -21.33 13.07
C GLY A 88 -34.00 -19.98 12.49
N LEU A 89 -32.98 -19.98 11.63
CA LEU A 89 -32.41 -18.76 11.07
C LEU A 89 -33.16 -18.33 9.81
N SER A 90 -34.28 -17.63 10.00
CA SER A 90 -35.08 -17.07 8.91
C SER A 90 -34.42 -15.84 8.28
N VAL A 91 -34.84 -15.49 7.05
CA VAL A 91 -34.43 -14.25 6.37
C VAL A 91 -34.73 -13.02 7.22
N GLN A 92 -35.84 -13.03 7.96
CA GLN A 92 -36.23 -11.94 8.84
C GLN A 92 -35.28 -11.84 10.05
N THR A 93 -34.84 -12.97 10.58
CA THR A 93 -33.85 -13.05 11.67
C THR A 93 -32.50 -12.46 11.22
N LEU A 94 -32.03 -12.80 10.01
CA LEU A 94 -30.80 -12.22 9.44
C LEU A 94 -30.93 -10.71 9.23
N ARG A 95 -32.06 -10.25 8.68
CA ARG A 95 -32.32 -8.82 8.48
C ARG A 95 -32.29 -8.07 9.81
N ASN A 96 -32.93 -8.61 10.84
CA ASN A 96 -32.93 -8.00 12.17
C ASN A 96 -31.53 -7.97 12.78
N LEU A 97 -30.72 -9.01 12.60
CA LEU A 97 -29.32 -9.05 13.06
C LEU A 97 -28.50 -7.93 12.42
N ILE A 98 -28.58 -7.76 11.10
CA ILE A 98 -27.88 -6.69 10.38
C ILE A 98 -28.32 -5.31 10.90
N LEU A 99 -29.62 -5.09 11.09
CA LEU A 99 -30.15 -3.83 11.61
C LEU A 99 -29.69 -3.55 13.05
N MET A 100 -29.63 -4.58 13.90
CA MET A 100 -29.10 -4.46 15.26
C MET A 100 -27.63 -4.06 15.27
N LEU A 101 -26.79 -4.72 14.45
CA LEU A 101 -25.37 -4.37 14.30
C LEU A 101 -25.21 -2.92 13.84
N TYR A 102 -25.99 -2.50 12.83
CA TYR A 102 -25.93 -1.14 12.31
C TYR A 102 -26.35 -0.10 13.36
N SER A 103 -27.44 -0.36 14.11
CA SER A 103 -27.93 0.56 15.14
C SER A 103 -26.96 0.79 16.30
N LYS A 104 -26.04 -0.16 16.52
CA LYS A 104 -25.05 -0.14 17.61
C LYS A 104 -23.62 -0.01 17.10
N GLN A 105 -23.43 0.42 15.87
CA GLN A 105 -22.11 0.57 15.27
C GLN A 105 -21.19 1.50 16.09
N TYR A 106 -21.74 2.47 16.82
CA TYR A 106 -20.96 3.37 17.69
C TYR A 106 -20.35 2.68 18.93
N LEU A 107 -20.69 1.42 19.20
CA LEU A 107 -20.12 0.59 20.27
C LEU A 107 -19.02 -0.36 19.77
N LEU A 108 -18.83 -0.43 18.44
CA LEU A 108 -17.83 -1.24 17.76
C LEU A 108 -16.71 -0.31 17.25
#